data_AF-R7WL04-F1
#
_entry.id   AF-R7WL04-F1
#
_cell.length_a   1.000
_cell.length_b   1.000
_cell.length_c   1.000
_cell.angle_alpha   90.00
_cell.angle_beta   90.00
_cell.angle_gamma   90.00
#
_symmetry.space_group_name_H-M   'P 1'
#
loop_
_entity.id
_entity.type
_entity.pdbx_description
1 polymer ?
#
loop_
_entity_poly.entity_id
_entity_poly.type
_entity_poly.pdbx_seq_one_letter_code
_entity_poly.pdbx_strand_id
1 'polypeptide(L)'
;MITEQDPDDKGYRGFFDVRYDVDKILAENARLQAELDARPIPHGARGDARYPSPRTLRRMLAFAVDWSLHAAVLVLLFVTVPLGGGAVGLVTPFAGHLLVSFANRVVLQSVTQTTVGKALFDLRIIRSDNGQAADFAYLARTWLRGIPAATESVWKRGSSGFDFPNEVRGTHPEFPCAVRTRDLKARSPEPERA
;
A
#
# COMPACT_ATOMS: atom_id res chain seq x y z
N MET A 1 -19.38 31.81 -48.63
CA MET A 1 -18.43 30.91 -49.31
C MET A 1 -18.41 29.63 -48.49
N ILE A 2 -19.23 28.65 -48.88
CA ILE A 2 -19.47 27.41 -48.14
C ILE A 2 -18.65 26.35 -48.86
N THR A 3 -17.64 25.79 -48.18
CA THR A 3 -16.82 24.70 -48.69
C THR A 3 -17.63 23.41 -48.68
N GLU A 4 -17.83 22.88 -49.87
CA GLU A 4 -18.44 21.60 -50.22
C GLU A 4 -17.63 20.46 -49.58
N GLN A 5 -18.29 19.68 -48.73
CA GLN A 5 -17.67 18.57 -47.98
C GLN A 5 -17.83 17.29 -48.81
N ASP A 6 -16.71 16.71 -49.22
CA ASP A 6 -16.61 15.50 -50.04
C ASP A 6 -17.25 14.29 -49.34
N PRO A 7 -18.31 13.67 -49.90
CA PRO A 7 -18.99 12.53 -49.30
C PRO A 7 -18.25 11.18 -49.46
N ASP A 8 -17.09 11.15 -50.11
CA ASP A 8 -16.39 9.90 -50.47
C ASP A 8 -15.07 9.67 -49.71
N ASP A 9 -14.95 10.19 -48.47
CA ASP A 9 -13.84 9.88 -47.55
C ASP A 9 -13.89 8.42 -47.07
N LYS A 10 -13.43 7.52 -47.93
CA LYS A 10 -13.16 6.11 -47.68
C LYS A 10 -11.88 5.95 -46.84
N GLY A 11 -11.87 6.47 -45.61
CA GLY A 11 -10.65 6.55 -44.80
C GLY A 11 -10.58 5.73 -43.52
N TYR A 12 -11.70 5.30 -42.93
CA TYR A 12 -11.72 4.74 -41.54
C TYR A 12 -12.20 3.29 -41.45
N ARG A 13 -11.84 2.42 -42.39
CA ARG A 13 -12.11 0.97 -42.30
C ARG A 13 -10.99 0.13 -41.68
N GLY A 14 -9.89 0.75 -41.24
CA GLY A 14 -8.69 0.04 -40.76
C GLY A 14 -8.55 -0.14 -39.24
N PHE A 15 -9.44 0.40 -38.40
CA PHE A 15 -9.15 0.54 -36.96
C PHE A 15 -9.89 -0.43 -36.02
N PHE A 16 -10.76 -1.31 -36.53
CA PHE A 16 -11.64 -2.15 -35.68
C PHE A 16 -11.57 -3.65 -35.95
N ASP A 17 -10.52 -4.16 -36.60
CA ASP A 17 -10.29 -5.63 -36.71
C ASP A 17 -9.20 -6.09 -35.73
N VAL A 18 -9.20 -5.55 -34.51
CA VAL A 18 -8.54 -6.20 -33.37
C VAL A 18 -9.53 -7.22 -32.82
N ARG A 19 -9.68 -8.35 -33.52
CA ARG A 19 -10.27 -9.54 -32.91
C ARG A 19 -9.32 -9.98 -31.82
N TYR A 20 -9.56 -9.49 -30.60
CA TYR A 20 -8.94 -10.06 -29.42
C TYR A 20 -9.30 -11.54 -29.40
N ASP A 21 -8.27 -12.37 -29.47
CA ASP A 21 -8.38 -13.81 -29.30
C ASP A 21 -8.74 -14.04 -27.82
N VAL A 22 -10.05 -14.04 -27.53
CA VAL A 22 -10.60 -14.19 -26.19
C VAL A 22 -10.11 -15.51 -25.57
N ASP A 23 -9.97 -16.56 -26.38
CA ASP A 23 -9.50 -17.86 -25.93
C ASP A 23 -8.03 -17.79 -25.48
N LYS A 24 -7.19 -17.07 -26.23
CA LYS A 24 -5.81 -16.81 -25.82
C LYS A 24 -5.74 -16.02 -24.50
N ILE A 25 -6.57 -14.98 -24.35
CA ILE A 25 -6.62 -14.17 -23.11
C ILE A 25 -7.08 -15.02 -21.93
N LEU A 26 -8.10 -15.86 -22.11
CA LEU A 26 -8.60 -16.75 -21.06
C LEU A 26 -7.55 -17.80 -20.68
N ALA A 27 -6.85 -18.38 -21.66
CA ALA A 27 -5.77 -19.33 -21.42
C ALA A 27 -4.58 -18.68 -20.68
N GLU A 28 -4.21 -17.45 -21.04
CA GLU A 28 -3.16 -16.69 -20.36
C GLU A 28 -3.57 -16.35 -18.92
N ASN A 29 -4.80 -15.88 -18.71
CA ASN A 29 -5.33 -15.61 -17.37
C ASN A 29 -5.36 -16.87 -16.50
N ALA A 30 -5.77 -18.02 -17.05
CA ALA A 30 -5.78 -19.30 -16.34
C ALA A 30 -4.36 -19.73 -15.94
N ARG A 31 -3.38 -19.55 -16.83
CA ARG A 31 -1.96 -19.83 -16.55
C ARG A 31 -1.42 -18.91 -15.45
N LEU A 32 -1.70 -17.60 -15.53
CA LEU A 32 -1.26 -16.63 -14.53
C LEU A 32 -1.89 -16.93 -13.16
N GLN A 33 -3.17 -17.30 -13.13
CA GLN A 33 -3.85 -17.69 -11.89
C GLN A 33 -3.23 -18.96 -11.30
N ALA A 34 -2.98 -19.99 -12.12
CA ALA A 34 -2.31 -21.22 -11.66
C ALA A 34 -0.89 -20.94 -11.12
N GLU A 35 -0.15 -20.03 -11.76
CA GLU A 35 1.16 -19.59 -11.26
C GLU A 35 1.04 -18.86 -9.92
N LEU A 36 0.04 -17.99 -9.75
CA LEU A 36 -0.22 -17.29 -8.49
C LEU A 36 -0.62 -18.27 -7.37
N ASP A 37 -1.50 -19.23 -7.66
CA ASP A 37 -1.95 -20.23 -6.69
C ASP A 37 -0.83 -21.19 -6.27
N ALA A 38 0.16 -21.40 -7.14
CA ALA A 38 1.36 -22.18 -6.84
C ALA A 38 2.39 -21.42 -5.99
N ARG A 39 2.30 -20.08 -5.88
CA ARG A 39 3.26 -19.30 -5.10
C ARG A 39 3.08 -19.56 -3.60
N PRO A 40 4.17 -19.68 -2.84
CA PRO A 40 4.08 -19.76 -1.38
C PRO A 40 3.32 -18.54 -0.83
N ILE A 41 2.38 -18.81 0.09
CA ILE A 41 1.65 -17.74 0.77
C ILE A 41 2.67 -16.85 1.52
N PRO A 42 2.74 -15.54 1.22
CA PRO A 42 3.66 -14.65 1.89
C PRO A 42 3.40 -14.59 3.39
N HIS A 43 4.46 -14.36 4.17
CA HIS A 43 4.36 -14.31 5.62
C HIS A 43 3.40 -13.20 6.09
N GLY A 44 2.41 -13.59 6.89
CA GLY A 44 1.42 -12.67 7.45
C GLY A 44 0.32 -12.26 6.47
N ALA A 45 0.27 -12.84 5.26
CA ALA A 45 -0.80 -12.64 4.29
C ALA A 45 -2.08 -13.37 4.69
N ARG A 46 -3.26 -12.88 4.27
CA ARG A 46 -4.57 -13.44 4.65
C ARG A 46 -4.62 -14.96 4.43
N GLY A 47 -5.07 -15.71 5.44
CA GLY A 47 -5.12 -17.18 5.39
C GLY A 47 -3.82 -17.88 5.79
N ASP A 48 -2.74 -17.14 6.08
CA ASP A 48 -1.50 -17.73 6.57
C ASP A 48 -1.68 -18.39 7.94
N ALA A 49 -1.71 -19.73 7.95
CA ALA A 49 -1.88 -20.57 9.13
C ALA A 49 -0.78 -20.39 10.19
N ARG A 50 0.40 -19.85 9.81
CA ARG A 50 1.49 -19.54 10.75
C ARG A 50 1.12 -18.41 11.74
N TYR A 51 0.12 -17.59 11.40
CA TYR A 51 -0.32 -16.45 12.20
C TYR A 51 -1.86 -16.46 12.35
N PRO A 52 -2.39 -17.31 13.24
CA PRO A 52 -3.82 -17.64 13.28
C PRO A 52 -4.72 -16.52 13.83
N SER A 53 -4.16 -15.48 14.48
CA SER A 53 -4.99 -14.43 15.10
C SER A 53 -5.73 -13.59 14.05
N PRO A 54 -7.03 -13.27 14.25
CA PRO A 54 -7.77 -12.36 13.39
C PRO A 54 -7.18 -10.95 13.48
N ARG A 55 -6.82 -10.38 12.33
CA ARG A 55 -6.00 -9.17 12.25
C ARG A 55 -6.55 -8.07 11.36
N THR A 56 -7.52 -8.36 10.49
CA THR A 56 -8.09 -7.38 9.55
C THR A 56 -8.59 -6.13 10.28
N LEU A 57 -9.47 -6.29 11.28
CA LEU A 57 -10.00 -5.17 12.06
C LEU A 57 -8.90 -4.41 12.81
N ARG A 58 -7.97 -5.13 13.44
CA ARG A 58 -6.83 -4.52 14.16
C ARG A 58 -5.95 -3.68 13.23
N ARG A 59 -5.64 -4.19 12.04
CA ARG A 59 -4.87 -3.46 11.01
C ARG A 59 -5.61 -2.22 10.54
N MET A 60 -6.92 -2.33 10.31
CA MET A 60 -7.75 -1.18 9.91
C MET A 60 -7.78 -0.10 10.98
N LEU A 61 -7.99 -0.47 12.25
CA LEU A 61 -7.99 0.47 13.36
C LEU A 61 -6.60 1.08 13.60
N ALA A 62 -5.54 0.28 13.54
CA ALA A 62 -4.16 0.77 13.65
C ALA A 62 -3.84 1.77 12.53
N PHE A 63 -4.26 1.48 11.30
CA PHE A 63 -4.11 2.37 10.17
C PHE A 63 -4.90 3.67 10.38
N ALA A 64 -6.14 3.59 10.85
CA ALA A 64 -6.96 4.77 11.13
C ALA A 64 -6.31 5.68 12.19
N VAL A 65 -5.76 5.10 13.26
CA VAL A 65 -5.03 5.85 14.29
C VAL A 65 -3.79 6.52 13.71
N ASP A 66 -2.94 5.77 13.00
CA ASP A 66 -1.75 6.33 12.36
C ASP A 66 -2.13 7.46 11.39
N TRP A 67 -3.15 7.26 10.56
CA TRP A 67 -3.63 8.25 9.61
C TRP A 67 -4.11 9.53 10.31
N SER A 68 -4.92 9.40 11.36
CA SER A 68 -5.40 10.54 12.15
C SER A 68 -4.26 11.33 12.80
N LEU A 69 -3.24 10.65 13.32
CA LEU A 69 -2.05 11.30 13.87
C LEU A 69 -1.31 12.12 12.79
N HIS A 70 -1.14 11.55 11.61
CA HIS A 70 -0.51 12.24 10.46
C HIS A 70 -1.33 13.42 9.97
N ALA A 71 -2.66 13.28 9.92
CA ALA A 71 -3.57 14.37 9.56
C ALA A 71 -3.50 15.51 10.59
N ALA A 72 -3.49 15.19 11.89
CA ALA A 72 -3.36 16.19 12.95
C ALA A 72 -2.03 16.96 12.85
N VAL A 73 -0.92 16.27 12.58
CA VAL A 73 0.38 16.92 12.33
C VAL A 73 0.34 17.84 11.12
N LEU A 74 -0.29 17.41 10.01
CA LEU A 74 -0.41 18.25 8.82
C LEU A 74 -1.19 19.54 9.12
N VAL A 75 -2.35 19.41 9.78
CA VAL A 75 -3.17 20.57 10.19
C VAL A 75 -2.37 21.49 11.11
N LEU A 76 -1.66 20.93 12.09
CA LEU A 76 -0.81 21.71 12.99
C LEU A 76 0.28 22.47 12.24
N LEU A 77 0.93 21.85 11.25
CA LEU A 77 1.94 22.51 10.42
C LEU A 77 1.34 23.66 9.60
N PHE A 78 0.13 23.51 9.05
CA PHE A 78 -0.56 24.60 8.35
C PHE A 78 -0.93 25.78 9.26
N VAL A 79 -1.22 25.51 10.54
CA VAL A 79 -1.58 26.56 11.51
C VAL A 79 -0.34 27.26 12.08
N THR A 80 0.77 26.54 12.27
CA THR A 80 1.94 27.03 13.01
C THR A 80 3.07 27.53 12.12
N VAL A 81 3.21 26.99 10.90
CA VAL A 81 4.24 27.45 9.98
C VAL A 81 3.72 28.71 9.29
N PRO A 82 4.42 29.86 9.40
CA PRO A 82 4.01 31.06 8.69
C PRO A 82 4.00 30.76 7.20
N LEU A 83 2.82 30.87 6.58
CA LEU A 83 2.65 30.71 5.15
C LEU A 83 3.30 31.94 4.48
N GLY A 84 4.60 31.87 4.23
CA GLY A 84 5.27 32.82 3.35
C GLY A 84 4.49 32.91 2.05
N GLY A 85 4.24 34.12 1.56
CA GLY A 85 3.40 34.32 0.37
C GLY A 85 3.84 33.43 -0.81
N GLY A 86 2.87 32.93 -1.57
CA GLY A 86 3.12 32.11 -2.76
C GLY A 86 3.39 30.63 -2.47
N ALA A 87 4.13 29.97 -3.37
CA ALA A 87 4.29 28.51 -3.37
C ALA A 87 5.05 27.97 -2.13
N VAL A 88 5.97 28.77 -1.57
CA VAL A 88 6.80 28.35 -0.43
C VAL A 88 5.94 28.08 0.82
N GLY A 89 4.92 28.91 1.07
CA GLY A 89 3.99 28.71 2.18
C GLY A 89 3.21 27.40 2.06
N LEU A 90 2.85 26.98 0.85
CA LEU A 90 2.13 25.72 0.64
C LEU A 90 3.05 24.50 0.70
N VAL A 91 4.27 24.58 0.15
CA VAL A 91 5.19 23.43 0.08
C VAL A 91 5.73 23.06 1.46
N THR A 92 5.97 24.04 2.33
CA THR A 92 6.65 23.82 3.63
C THR A 92 5.87 22.86 4.56
N PRO A 93 4.55 23.02 4.79
CA PRO A 93 3.76 22.06 5.59
C PRO A 93 3.76 20.65 5.00
N PHE A 94 3.68 20.50 3.67
CA PHE A 94 3.74 19.18 3.04
C PHE A 94 5.10 18.52 3.20
N ALA A 95 6.20 19.27 3.02
CA ALA A 95 7.54 18.75 3.24
C ALA A 95 7.74 18.30 4.70
N GLY A 96 7.30 19.12 5.67
CA GLY A 96 7.33 18.77 7.08
C GLY A 96 6.50 17.52 7.41
N HIS A 97 5.31 17.41 6.82
CA HIS A 97 4.47 16.23 6.96
C HIS A 97 5.12 14.96 6.38
N LEU A 98 5.74 15.05 5.21
CA LEU A 98 6.47 13.93 4.61
C LEU A 98 7.64 13.48 5.49
N LEU A 99 8.37 14.42 6.10
CA LEU A 99 9.45 14.11 7.05
C LEU A 99 8.92 13.39 8.30
N VAL A 100 7.82 13.86 8.88
CA VAL A 100 7.19 13.19 10.04
C VAL A 100 6.65 11.80 9.66
N SER A 101 6.05 11.67 8.48
CA SER A 101 5.63 10.38 7.92
C SER A 101 6.80 9.41 7.77
N PHE A 102 7.91 9.86 7.19
CA PHE A 102 9.12 9.07 7.04
C PHE A 102 9.70 8.67 8.40
N ALA A 103 9.84 9.61 9.34
CA ALA A 103 10.35 9.34 10.67
C ALA A 103 9.50 8.29 11.40
N ASN A 104 8.17 8.41 11.37
CA ASN A 104 7.28 7.47 12.04
C ASN A 104 7.24 6.08 11.36
N ARG A 105 7.16 6.03 10.02
CA ARG A 105 6.96 4.76 9.29
C ARG A 105 8.26 4.02 8.95
N VAL A 106 9.38 4.74 8.88
CA VAL A 106 10.67 4.16 8.50
C VAL A 106 11.59 4.12 9.70
N VAL A 107 11.90 5.27 10.31
CA VAL A 107 12.89 5.34 11.40
C VAL A 107 12.35 4.64 12.65
N LEU A 108 11.26 5.16 13.24
CA LEU A 108 10.69 4.62 14.47
C LEU A 108 10.31 3.15 14.30
N GLN A 109 9.63 2.84 13.21
CA GLN A 109 9.19 1.48 12.91
C GLN A 109 10.35 0.49 12.69
N SER A 110 11.50 0.92 12.16
CA SER A 110 12.68 0.04 12.04
C SER A 110 13.29 -0.31 13.40
N VAL A 111 13.16 0.59 14.38
CA VAL A 111 13.69 0.38 15.74
C VAL A 111 12.72 -0.44 16.58
N THR A 112 11.44 -0.07 16.58
CA THR A 112 10.43 -0.67 17.47
C THR A 112 9.67 -1.82 16.82
N GLN A 113 9.83 -2.03 15.51
CA GLN A 113 9.06 -2.99 14.71
C GLN A 113 7.56 -2.71 14.69
N THR A 114 7.14 -1.48 15.05
CA THR A 114 5.74 -1.07 15.13
C THR A 114 5.57 0.44 14.95
N THR A 115 4.39 0.87 14.52
CA THR A 115 3.97 2.28 14.55
C THR A 115 3.15 2.55 15.81
N VAL A 116 2.85 3.81 16.12
CA VAL A 116 2.00 4.17 17.28
C VAL A 116 0.66 3.42 17.24
N GLY A 117 -0.06 3.48 16.11
CA GLY A 117 -1.33 2.76 15.94
C GLY A 117 -1.15 1.25 16.06
N LYS A 118 -0.11 0.68 15.44
CA LYS A 118 0.14 -0.77 15.52
C LYS A 118 0.50 -1.24 16.92
N ALA A 119 1.23 -0.44 17.69
CA ALA A 119 1.56 -0.71 19.07
C ALA A 119 0.29 -0.83 19.93
N LEU A 120 -0.67 0.07 19.75
CA LEU A 120 -1.95 0.05 20.47
C LEU A 120 -2.77 -1.22 20.22
N PHE A 121 -2.65 -1.83 19.04
CA PHE A 121 -3.40 -3.04 18.67
C PHE A 121 -2.59 -4.34 18.75
N ASP A 122 -1.43 -4.33 19.41
CA ASP A 122 -0.52 -5.48 19.57
C ASP A 122 -0.05 -6.04 18.22
N LEU A 123 0.24 -5.15 17.26
CA LEU A 123 0.72 -5.49 15.92
C LEU A 123 2.21 -5.15 15.75
N ARG A 124 2.93 -6.05 15.09
CA ARG A 124 4.32 -5.88 14.67
C ARG A 124 4.45 -6.15 13.18
N ILE A 125 5.29 -5.37 12.52
CA ILE A 125 5.53 -5.54 11.10
C ILE A 125 6.57 -6.62 10.88
N ILE A 126 6.29 -7.47 9.90
CA ILE A 126 7.21 -8.48 9.40
C ILE A 126 7.35 -8.33 7.89
N ARG A 127 8.50 -8.80 7.38
CA ARG A 127 8.72 -8.91 5.94
C ARG A 127 7.91 -10.08 5.39
N SER A 128 7.30 -9.88 4.24
CA SER A 128 6.44 -10.88 3.60
C SER A 128 7.23 -12.06 3.01
N ASP A 129 8.52 -11.89 2.74
CA ASP A 129 9.39 -12.89 2.12
C ASP A 129 9.87 -13.97 3.10
N ASN A 130 10.29 -13.58 4.31
CA ASN A 130 10.91 -14.48 5.29
C ASN A 130 10.27 -14.45 6.69
N GLY A 131 9.31 -13.55 6.91
CA GLY A 131 8.63 -13.37 8.19
C GLY A 131 9.51 -12.80 9.30
N GLN A 132 10.70 -12.28 8.98
CA GLN A 132 11.59 -11.59 9.90
C GLN A 132 11.12 -10.16 10.17
N ALA A 133 11.71 -9.55 11.20
CA ALA A 133 11.59 -8.12 11.45
C ALA A 133 11.93 -7.29 10.20
N ALA A 134 11.19 -6.20 9.99
CA ALA A 134 11.43 -5.29 8.88
C ALA A 134 12.63 -4.38 9.19
N ASP A 135 13.64 -4.42 8.33
CA ASP A 135 14.79 -3.53 8.40
C ASP A 135 14.49 -2.14 7.81
N PHE A 136 15.34 -1.17 8.14
CA PHE A 136 15.20 0.21 7.66
C PHE A 136 15.15 0.32 6.13
N ALA A 137 16.02 -0.41 5.42
CA ALA A 137 16.13 -0.33 3.96
C ALA A 137 14.88 -0.89 3.25
N TYR A 138 14.30 -1.94 3.80
CA TYR A 138 13.02 -2.49 3.35
C TYR A 138 11.90 -1.47 3.56
N LEU A 139 11.79 -0.89 4.76
CA LEU A 139 10.76 0.11 5.06
C LEU A 139 10.89 1.39 4.24
N ALA A 140 12.11 1.89 4.03
CA ALA A 140 12.38 3.06 3.22
C ALA A 140 11.94 2.84 1.75
N ARG A 141 12.27 1.68 1.17
CA ARG A 141 11.84 1.31 -0.19
C ARG A 141 10.32 1.19 -0.29
N THR A 142 9.68 0.55 0.68
CA THR A 142 8.22 0.47 0.74
C THR A 142 7.59 1.86 0.84
N TRP A 143 8.13 2.74 1.69
CA TRP A 143 7.63 4.10 1.85
C TRP A 143 7.73 4.90 0.55
N LEU A 144 8.88 4.83 -0.15
CA LEU A 144 9.08 5.48 -1.45
C LEU A 144 8.07 4.98 -2.50
N ARG A 145 7.84 3.67 -2.58
CA ARG A 145 6.81 3.08 -3.47
C ARG A 145 5.39 3.53 -3.12
N GLY A 146 5.15 3.86 -1.85
CA GLY A 146 3.85 4.35 -1.38
C GLY A 146 3.53 5.77 -1.82
N ILE A 147 4.53 6.60 -2.18
CA ILE A 147 4.29 8.00 -2.57
C ILE A 147 3.47 8.09 -3.87
N PRO A 148 3.89 7.50 -5.01
CA PRO A 148 3.09 7.54 -6.23
C PRO A 148 1.71 6.94 -6.04
N ALA A 149 1.61 5.82 -5.31
CA ALA A 149 0.33 5.16 -5.02
C ALA A 149 -0.63 6.08 -4.24
N ALA A 150 -0.12 6.84 -3.26
CA ALA A 150 -0.91 7.81 -2.52
C ALA A 150 -1.35 8.99 -3.41
N THR A 151 -0.45 9.51 -4.24
CA THR A 151 -0.77 10.60 -5.19
C THR A 151 -1.82 10.16 -6.20
N GLU A 152 -1.66 8.98 -6.79
CA GLU A 152 -2.66 8.40 -7.70
C GLU A 152 -4.00 8.20 -7.02
N SER A 153 -4.00 7.73 -5.78
CA SER A 153 -5.24 7.53 -5.00
C SER A 153 -5.97 8.84 -4.78
N VAL A 154 -5.26 9.94 -4.50
CA VAL A 154 -5.86 11.27 -4.34
C VAL A 154 -6.41 11.78 -5.67
N TRP A 155 -5.67 11.60 -6.77
CA TRP A 155 -6.07 12.06 -8.10
C TRP A 155 -7.27 11.29 -8.65
N LYS A 156 -7.32 9.97 -8.46
CA LYS A 156 -8.41 9.10 -8.92
C LYS A 156 -9.66 9.18 -8.02
N ARG A 157 -9.56 9.66 -6.77
CA ARG A 157 -10.64 9.68 -5.76
C ARG A 157 -11.80 10.64 -6.00
N GLY A 158 -11.90 11.27 -7.17
CA GLY A 158 -13.07 12.07 -7.52
C GLY A 158 -14.40 11.30 -7.57
N SER A 159 -14.44 9.95 -7.50
CA SER A 159 -15.67 9.18 -7.78
C SER A 159 -15.95 7.89 -6.99
N SER A 160 -15.07 7.38 -6.13
CA SER A 160 -15.35 6.12 -5.39
C SER A 160 -14.65 6.06 -4.02
N GLY A 161 -15.31 5.42 -3.05
CA GLY A 161 -15.03 5.52 -1.61
C GLY A 161 -13.63 5.13 -1.12
N PHE A 162 -13.47 5.12 0.20
CA PHE A 162 -12.18 4.87 0.86
C PHE A 162 -11.68 3.43 0.60
N ASP A 163 -10.82 3.24 -0.41
CA ASP A 163 -10.15 1.96 -0.61
C ASP A 163 -9.03 1.78 0.44
N PHE A 164 -9.18 0.74 1.24
CA PHE A 164 -8.18 0.37 2.23
C PHE A 164 -6.94 -0.18 1.52
N PRO A 165 -5.73 0.07 2.07
CA PRO A 165 -4.50 -0.44 1.47
C PRO A 165 -4.57 -1.96 1.19
N ASN A 166 -3.96 -2.39 0.08
CA ASN A 166 -3.87 -3.81 -0.34
C ASN A 166 -3.36 -4.76 0.78
N GLU A 167 -2.67 -4.21 1.80
CA GLU A 167 -2.24 -4.92 3.02
C GLU A 167 -3.36 -5.70 3.72
N VAL A 168 -4.62 -5.27 3.60
CA VAL A 168 -5.75 -5.85 4.33
C VAL A 168 -6.48 -6.93 3.53
N ARG A 169 -6.47 -6.82 2.19
CA ARG A 169 -7.37 -7.60 1.32
C ARG A 169 -6.67 -8.70 0.52
N GLY A 170 -5.39 -8.55 0.18
CA GLY A 170 -4.68 -9.46 -0.72
C GLY A 170 -4.08 -10.71 -0.06
N THR A 171 -4.07 -11.82 -0.81
CA THR A 171 -3.23 -13.01 -0.53
C THR A 171 -1.76 -12.76 -0.83
N HIS A 172 -1.46 -11.82 -1.73
CA HIS A 172 -0.10 -11.35 -2.02
C HIS A 172 0.01 -9.84 -1.79
N PRO A 173 0.17 -9.41 -0.53
CA PRO A 173 0.24 -7.99 -0.21
C PRO A 173 1.54 -7.37 -0.75
N GLU A 174 1.40 -6.24 -1.45
CA GLU A 174 2.52 -5.44 -1.95
C GLU A 174 3.27 -4.71 -0.82
N PHE A 175 2.59 -4.55 0.31
CA PHE A 175 3.07 -3.87 1.50
C PHE A 175 3.43 -4.88 2.61
N PRO A 176 4.31 -4.49 3.54
CA PRO A 176 4.68 -5.31 4.69
C PRO A 176 3.45 -5.77 5.47
N CYS A 177 3.50 -6.99 6.01
CA CYS A 177 2.39 -7.52 6.80
C CYS A 177 2.55 -7.19 8.28
N ALA A 178 1.49 -6.73 8.92
CA ALA A 178 1.43 -6.60 10.37
C ALA A 178 0.82 -7.82 11.06
N VAL A 179 1.56 -8.56 11.89
CA VAL A 179 1.08 -9.72 12.63
C VAL A 179 1.01 -9.44 14.12
N ARG A 180 0.25 -10.24 14.87
CA ARG A 180 0.13 -10.07 16.31
C ARG A 180 1.43 -10.46 17.01
N THR A 181 1.87 -9.70 18.02
CA THR A 181 3.09 -10.03 18.77
C THR A 181 3.02 -11.43 19.40
N ARG A 182 1.83 -11.84 19.88
CA ARG A 182 1.60 -13.19 20.42
C ARG A 182 1.91 -14.29 19.41
N ASP A 183 1.54 -14.12 18.15
CA ASP A 183 1.73 -15.13 17.10
C ASP A 183 3.23 -15.29 16.75
N LEU A 184 4.02 -14.21 16.86
CA LEU A 184 5.47 -14.26 16.68
C LEU A 184 6.17 -15.09 17.76
N LYS A 185 5.71 -14.97 19.02
CA LYS A 185 6.27 -15.73 20.14
C LYS A 185 6.01 -17.23 19.99
N ALA A 186 4.82 -17.61 19.53
CA ALA A 186 4.46 -19.01 19.32
C ALA A 186 5.31 -19.72 18.25
N ARG A 187 5.94 -18.96 17.34
CA ARG A 187 6.86 -19.50 16.31
C ARG A 187 8.28 -19.69 16.81
N SER A 188 8.68 -19.03 17.91
CA SER A 188 10.05 -19.17 18.41
C SER A 188 10.28 -20.65 18.68
N PRO A 189 11.21 -21.32 17.96
CA PRO A 189 11.42 -22.74 18.13
C PRO A 189 11.62 -22.98 19.62
N GLU A 190 10.95 -24.00 20.17
CA GLU A 190 11.24 -24.47 21.51
C GLU A 190 12.77 -24.59 21.58
N PRO A 191 13.45 -23.88 22.50
CA PRO A 191 14.91 -23.85 22.51
C PRO A 191 15.35 -25.30 22.43
N GLU A 192 16.04 -25.63 21.35
CA GLU A 192 16.56 -26.96 21.08
C GLU A 192 17.24 -27.38 22.38
N ARG A 193 16.62 -28.32 23.11
CA ARG A 193 17.04 -28.68 24.47
C ARG A 193 18.42 -29.32 24.31
N ALA A 194 19.45 -28.48 24.40
CA ALA A 194 20.85 -28.85 24.45
C ALA A 194 21.14 -29.59 25.76
#